data_AF-A0A452ZWU1-F1
#
_entry.id   AF-A0A452ZWU1-F1
#
_cell.length_a   1.000
_cell.length_b   1.000
_cell.length_c   1.000
_cell.angle_alpha   90.00
_cell.angle_beta   90.00
_cell.angle_gamma   90.00
#
_symmetry.space_group_name_H-M   'P 1'
#
loop_
_entity.id
_entity.type
_entity.pdbx_description
1 polymer ?
#
loop_
_entity_poly.entity_id
_entity_poly.type
_entity_poly.pdbx_seq_one_letter_code
_entity_poly.pdbx_strand_id
1 'polypeptide(L)'
;AMGSKGLKGVMVCLLILGLVLEQVQVEGKSCCRTTLGRNCYNLCRSRGAQKLCSTVCRCKLTSGLSCPKGFPKLALESNSGKENELLLFYILP
;
A
#
# COMPACT_ATOMS: atom_id res chain seq x y z
N ALA A 1 -22.21 -28.37 -30.45
CA ALA A 1 -22.42 -27.06 -29.82
C ALA A 1 -21.84 -27.09 -28.42
N MET A 2 -20.59 -26.67 -28.24
CA MET A 2 -19.96 -26.59 -26.92
C MET A 2 -20.61 -25.42 -26.18
N GLY A 3 -21.45 -25.72 -25.21
CA GLY A 3 -22.34 -24.77 -24.57
C GLY A 3 -21.60 -23.59 -23.94
N SER A 4 -22.12 -22.40 -24.18
CA SER A 4 -21.68 -21.08 -23.70
C SER A 4 -21.60 -20.92 -22.17
N LYS A 5 -21.80 -22.00 -21.40
CA LYS A 5 -21.74 -22.02 -19.93
C LYS A 5 -20.31 -22.19 -19.38
N GLY A 6 -19.42 -22.87 -20.12
CA GLY A 6 -18.02 -23.05 -19.71
C GLY A 6 -17.17 -21.78 -19.82
N LEU A 7 -17.39 -20.99 -20.88
CA LEU A 7 -16.60 -19.79 -21.16
C LEU A 7 -16.76 -18.70 -20.09
N LYS A 8 -17.96 -18.58 -19.50
CA LYS A 8 -18.21 -17.65 -18.38
C LYS A 8 -17.41 -18.02 -17.13
N GLY A 9 -17.30 -19.32 -16.82
CA GLY A 9 -16.51 -19.78 -15.67
C GLY A 9 -15.02 -19.54 -15.86
N VAL A 10 -14.50 -19.80 -17.06
CA VAL A 10 -13.10 -19.54 -17.41
C VAL A 10 -12.79 -18.04 -17.37
N MET A 11 -13.68 -17.19 -17.90
CA MET A 11 -13.53 -15.74 -17.84
C MET A 11 -13.49 -15.23 -16.39
N VAL A 12 -14.39 -15.71 -15.52
CA VAL A 12 -14.39 -15.36 -14.09
C VAL A 12 -13.11 -15.82 -13.40
N CYS A 13 -12.60 -17.02 -13.71
CA CYS A 13 -11.34 -17.50 -13.14
C CYS A 13 -10.14 -16.62 -13.55
N LEU A 14 -10.07 -16.21 -14.82
CA LEU A 14 -9.01 -15.31 -15.31
C LEU A 14 -9.10 -13.92 -14.68
N LEU A 15 -10.31 -13.40 -14.46
CA LEU A 15 -10.54 -12.12 -13.77
C LEU A 15 -10.10 -12.20 -12.30
N ILE A 16 -10.45 -13.28 -11.59
CA ILE A 16 -10.04 -13.49 -10.19
C ILE A 16 -8.52 -13.63 -10.08
N LEU A 17 -7.89 -14.41 -10.98
CA LEU A 17 -6.44 -14.58 -10.99
C LEU A 17 -5.71 -13.25 -11.30
N GLY A 18 -6.25 -12.43 -12.20
CA GLY A 18 -5.74 -11.09 -12.49
C GLY A 18 -5.87 -10.12 -11.31
N LEU A 19 -7.02 -10.12 -10.62
CA LEU A 19 -7.26 -9.29 -9.43
C LEU A 19 -6.33 -9.67 -8.25
N VAL A 20 -6.05 -10.96 -8.08
CA VAL A 20 -5.15 -11.44 -7.01
C VAL A 20 -3.72 -10.96 -7.22
N LEU A 21 -3.23 -10.84 -8.46
CA LEU A 21 -1.88 -10.35 -8.74
C LEU A 21 -1.70 -8.86 -8.40
N GLU A 22 -2.76 -8.05 -8.43
CA GLU A 22 -2.72 -6.66 -7.97
C GLU A 22 -2.82 -6.52 -6.44
N GLN A 23 -3.42 -7.50 -5.75
CA GLN A 23 -3.63 -7.47 -4.29
C GLN A 23 -2.59 -8.22 -3.46
N VAL A 24 -1.68 -8.99 -4.06
CA VAL A 24 -0.45 -9.45 -3.39
C VAL A 24 0.52 -8.27 -3.29
N GLN A 25 0.10 -7.24 -2.55
CA GLN A 25 1.02 -6.34 -1.88
C GLN A 25 1.71 -7.19 -0.82
N VAL A 26 2.80 -7.87 -1.19
CA VAL A 26 3.80 -8.26 -0.21
C VAL A 26 4.02 -7.04 0.66
N GLU A 27 3.83 -7.15 1.98
CA GLU A 27 4.00 -6.04 2.91
C GLU A 27 5.47 -5.60 2.92
N GLY A 28 5.87 -4.90 1.86
CA GLY A 28 7.21 -4.36 1.70
C GLY A 28 7.32 -3.20 2.65
N LYS A 29 8.26 -3.28 3.59
CA LYS A 29 8.51 -2.18 4.52
C LYS A 29 9.13 -1.02 3.76
N SER A 30 8.64 0.20 4.00
CA SER A 30 9.25 1.40 3.44
C SER A 30 10.32 1.97 4.37
N CYS A 31 11.44 2.33 3.76
CA CYS A 31 12.62 2.88 4.40
C CYS A 31 12.98 4.20 3.72
N CYS A 32 13.01 5.29 4.47
CA CYS A 32 13.27 6.64 3.97
C CYS A 32 14.58 7.19 4.56
N ARG A 33 15.26 8.07 3.82
CA ARG A 33 16.53 8.68 4.29
C ARG A 33 16.31 9.71 5.39
N THR A 34 15.25 10.50 5.26
CA THR A 34 14.95 11.65 6.11
C THR A 34 13.54 11.58 6.66
N THR A 35 13.28 12.32 7.74
CA THR A 35 11.92 12.47 8.30
C THR A 35 10.98 13.13 7.28
N LEU A 36 11.48 14.06 6.46
CA LEU A 36 10.70 14.68 5.39
C LEU A 36 10.24 13.65 4.34
N GLY A 37 11.15 12.79 3.87
CA GLY A 37 10.79 11.72 2.92
C GLY A 37 9.79 10.72 3.53
N ARG A 38 9.91 10.47 4.84
CA ARG A 38 8.97 9.64 5.59
C ARG A 38 7.56 10.24 5.63
N ASN A 39 7.44 11.53 5.93
CA ASN A 39 6.15 12.22 5.96
C ASN A 39 5.52 12.28 4.56
N CYS A 40 6.32 12.56 3.53
CA CYS A 40 5.89 12.47 2.14
C CYS A 40 5.32 11.08 1.81
N TYR A 41 6.04 10.01 2.19
CA TYR A 41 5.61 8.65 1.89
C TYR A 41 4.26 8.33 2.55
N ASN A 42 4.09 8.71 3.82
CA ASN A 42 2.85 8.53 4.56
C ASN A 42 1.68 9.29 3.92
N LEU A 43 1.89 10.55 3.55
CA LEU A 43 0.87 11.36 2.84
C LEU A 43 0.52 10.75 1.49
N CYS A 44 1.52 10.34 0.71
CA CYS A 44 1.31 9.71 -0.60
C CYS A 44 0.51 8.40 -0.48
N ARG A 45 0.80 7.57 0.55
CA ARG A 45 0.11 6.29 0.75
C ARG A 45 -1.37 6.40 1.07
N SER A 46 -1.87 7.59 1.40
CA SER A 46 -3.32 7.83 1.54
C SER A 46 -4.10 7.55 0.25
N ARG A 47 -3.46 7.71 -0.92
CA ARG A 47 -4.10 7.54 -2.24
C ARG A 47 -3.23 6.80 -3.27
N GLY A 48 -1.93 6.68 -3.05
CA GLY A 48 -0.97 6.13 -4.00
C GLY A 48 -0.44 4.75 -3.63
N ALA A 49 -0.04 3.97 -4.63
CA ALA A 49 0.58 2.65 -4.46
C ALA A 49 1.97 2.74 -3.79
N GLN A 50 2.39 1.70 -3.07
CA GLN A 50 3.69 1.68 -2.37
C GLN A 50 4.88 1.99 -3.28
N LYS A 51 4.92 1.39 -4.48
CA LYS A 51 6.01 1.57 -5.44
C LYS A 51 6.09 3.03 -5.90
N LEU A 52 4.95 3.60 -6.27
CA LEU A 52 4.84 5.01 -6.67
C LEU A 52 5.32 5.94 -5.55
N CYS A 53 4.78 5.78 -4.34
CA CYS A 53 5.13 6.62 -3.19
C CYS A 53 6.59 6.47 -2.78
N SER A 54 7.17 5.27 -2.92
CA SER A 54 8.60 5.05 -2.66
C SER A 54 9.47 5.84 -3.64
N THR A 55 9.11 5.87 -4.92
CA THR A 55 9.83 6.62 -5.96
C THR A 55 9.72 8.13 -5.73
N VAL A 56 8.50 8.66 -5.58
CA VAL A 56 8.25 10.11 -5.42
C VAL A 56 8.92 10.65 -4.16
N CYS A 57 8.82 9.92 -3.05
CA CYS A 57 9.35 10.38 -1.76
C CYS A 57 10.79 9.92 -1.48
N ARG A 58 11.47 9.35 -2.49
CA ARG A 58 12.86 8.86 -2.39
C ARG A 58 13.08 7.88 -1.23
N CYS A 59 12.13 6.98 -1.04
CA CYS A 59 12.20 5.87 -0.09
C CYS A 59 12.47 4.55 -0.85
N LYS A 60 13.00 3.56 -0.15
CA LYS A 60 13.17 2.20 -0.65
C LYS A 60 12.14 1.28 -0.03
N LEU A 61 11.59 0.37 -0.85
CA LEU A 61 10.84 -0.77 -0.38
C LEU A 61 11.82 -1.92 -0.11
N THR A 62 11.66 -2.60 1.01
CA THR A 62 12.45 -3.77 1.38
C THR A 62 11.52 -4.90 1.83
N SER A 63 11.87 -6.13 1.47
CA SER A 63 11.20 -7.34 1.97
C SER A 63 11.75 -7.82 3.32
N GLY A 64 12.86 -7.22 3.79
CA GLY A 64 13.46 -7.54 5.08
C GLY A 64 12.84 -6.79 6.25
N LEU A 65 13.01 -7.30 7.47
CA LEU A 65 12.52 -6.65 8.70
C LEU A 65 13.25 -5.32 9.01
N SER A 66 14.46 -5.14 8.48
CA SER A 66 15.33 -4.00 8.78
C SER A 66 15.58 -3.13 7.55
N CYS A 67 15.74 -1.82 7.79
CA CYS A 67 16.11 -0.89 6.72
C CYS A 67 17.61 -0.92 6.41
N PRO A 68 18.01 -0.71 5.14
CA PRO A 68 19.41 -0.63 4.76
C PRO A 68 20.10 0.59 5.38
N LYS A 69 21.42 0.48 5.59
CA LYS A 69 22.26 1.61 6.01
C LYS A 69 22.05 2.79 5.04
N GLY A 70 21.72 3.96 5.58
CA GLY A 70 21.37 5.16 4.81
C GLY A 70 19.88 5.45 4.66
N PHE A 71 18.98 4.55 5.09
CA PHE A 71 17.54 4.78 5.13
C PHE A 71 16.95 4.46 6.51
N PRO A 72 17.35 5.17 7.59
CA PRO A 72 17.01 4.77 8.96
C PRO A 72 15.54 5.04 9.32
N LYS A 73 14.82 5.86 8.54
CA LYS A 73 13.44 6.23 8.87
C LYS A 73 12.48 5.15 8.35
N LEU A 74 11.95 4.38 9.29
CA LEU A 74 11.28 3.11 9.04
C LEU A 74 9.76 3.22 9.20
N ALA A 75 9.05 2.28 8.57
CA ALA A 75 7.68 1.78 8.79
C ALA A 75 6.94 2.09 10.11
N LEU A 76 7.63 2.23 11.23
CA LEU A 76 7.04 2.12 12.56
C LEU A 76 6.49 3.46 13.06
N GLU A 77 5.27 3.78 12.62
CA GLU A 77 4.27 4.49 13.41
C GLU A 77 2.87 4.04 12.93
N SER A 78 2.44 2.85 13.35
CA SER A 78 1.07 2.75 13.86
C SER A 78 1.17 3.23 15.30
N ASN A 79 1.00 4.53 15.51
CA ASN A 79 0.64 5.01 16.84
C ASN A 79 -0.77 4.47 17.13
N SER A 80 -0.81 3.37 17.87
CA SER A 80 -1.99 2.94 18.60
C SER A 80 -2.38 4.08 19.53
N GLY A 81 -3.47 4.77 19.20
CA GLY A 81 -4.09 5.79 20.06
C GLY A 81 -3.60 7.23 19.82
N LYS A 82 -4.14 7.90 18.79
CA LYS A 82 -4.83 9.18 18.97
C LYS A 82 -6.01 9.32 18.00
N GLU A 83 -7.15 8.81 18.48
CA GLU A 83 -8.45 9.48 18.55
C GLU A 83 -8.87 10.33 17.34
N ASN A 84 -9.77 9.77 16.53
CA ASN A 84 -11.10 10.31 16.25
C ASN A 84 -11.39 11.80 16.54
N GLU A 85 -10.65 12.75 15.95
CA GLU A 85 -11.08 14.17 15.96
C GLU A 85 -11.35 14.75 14.57
N LEU A 86 -10.81 14.18 13.48
CA LEU A 86 -11.11 14.69 12.14
C LEU A 86 -12.39 14.11 11.52
N LEU A 87 -12.84 12.94 12.00
CA LEU A 87 -14.03 12.25 11.49
C LEU A 87 -15.34 12.82 12.07
N LEU A 88 -15.28 13.57 13.18
CA LEU A 88 -16.46 14.19 13.79
C LEU A 88 -16.97 15.40 12.99
N PHE A 89 -16.05 16.16 12.34
CA PHE A 89 -16.42 17.31 11.50
C PHE A 89 -17.04 16.93 10.15
N TYR A 90 -16.88 15.67 9.70
CA TYR A 90 -17.38 15.21 8.40
C TYR A 90 -18.65 14.35 8.48
N ILE A 91 -19.12 13.97 9.68
CA ILE A 91 -20.26 13.04 9.85
C ILE A 91 -21.44 13.61 10.65
N LEU A 92 -21.30 14.67 11.44
CA LEU A 92 -22.48 15.32 12.04
C LEU A 92 -23.08 16.36 11.06
N PRO A 93 -24.37 16.24 10.71
CA PRO A 93 -25.04 17.15 9.79
C PRO A 93 -25.11 18.59 10.30
#